data_AF-A0A8J8JBU1-F1
#
_entry.id   AF-A0A8J8JBU1-F1
#
_cell.length_a   1.000
_cell.length_b   1.000
_cell.length_c   1.000
_cell.angle_alpha   90.00
_cell.angle_beta   90.00
_cell.angle_gamma   90.00
#
_symmetry.space_group_name_H-M   'P 1'
#
loop_
_entity.id
_entity.type
_entity.pdbx_description
1 polymer ?
#
loop_
_entity_poly.entity_id
_entity_poly.type
_entity_poly.pdbx_seq_one_letter_code
_entity_poly.pdbx_strand_id
1 'polypeptide(L)' 'MGHGLRMWVSLVLFVLWLVTGITGVILLVAPLAAELGVTLPVSLADTLHIYLGFAFFGLSFVHIALNWSAMKAYFRRLRG' A
#
# COMPACT_ATOMS: atom_id res chain seq x y z
N MET A 1 -12.22 22.28 -3.16
CA MET A 1 -10.97 21.71 -2.60
C MET A 1 -10.88 20.16 -2.61
N GLY A 2 -11.95 19.40 -2.93
CA GLY A 2 -11.97 17.94 -2.71
C GLY A 2 -11.34 17.02 -3.78
N HIS A 3 -11.24 17.43 -5.05
CA HIS A 3 -10.71 16.54 -6.11
C HIS A 3 -9.19 16.39 -6.09
N GLY A 4 -8.45 17.50 -5.91
CA GLY A 4 -6.99 17.47 -5.85
C GLY A 4 -6.48 16.64 -4.68
N LEU A 5 -7.05 16.81 -3.49
CA LEU A 5 -6.68 16.01 -2.30
C LEU A 5 -6.93 14.52 -2.51
N ARG A 6 -8.08 14.13 -3.09
CA ARG A 6 -8.40 12.72 -3.39
C ARG A 6 -7.37 12.09 -4.32
N MET A 7 -7.00 12.80 -5.39
CA MET A 7 -6.01 12.34 -6.36
C MET A 7 -4.62 12.20 -5.73
N TRP A 8 -4.20 13.18 -4.93
CA TRP A 8 -2.94 13.12 -4.21
C TRP A 8 -2.86 11.94 -3.24
N VAL A 9 -3.89 11.73 -2.43
CA VAL A 9 -3.96 10.58 -1.51
C VAL A 9 -3.87 9.26 -2.28
N SER A 10 -4.57 9.14 -3.41
CA SER A 10 -4.49 7.95 -4.27
C SER A 10 -3.09 7.72 -4.84
N LEU A 11 -2.42 8.78 -5.31
CA LEU A 11 -1.06 8.67 -5.85
C LEU A 11 -0.05 8.24 -4.78
N VAL A 12 -0.14 8.84 -3.59
CA VAL A 12 0.70 8.47 -2.45
C VAL A 12 0.45 7.04 -2.04
N LEU A 13 -0.82 6.62 -1.95
CA LEU A 13 -1.16 5.22 -1.67
C LEU A 13 -0.62 4.25 -2.72
N PHE A 14 -0.67 4.62 -4.00
CA PHE A 14 -0.11 3.81 -5.07
C PHE A 14 1.41 3.63 -4.93
N VAL A 15 2.14 4.72 -4.64
CA VAL A 15 3.58 4.65 -4.40
C VAL A 15 3.91 3.81 -3.17
N LEU A 16 3.19 4.03 -2.05
CA LEU A 16 3.38 3.26 -0.83
C LEU A 16 3.10 1.76 -1.07
N TRP A 17 2.03 1.43 -1.79
CA TRP A 17 1.71 0.06 -2.17
C TRP A 17 2.80 -0.59 -3.02
N LEU A 18 3.36 0.15 -3.99
CA LEU A 18 4.43 -0.37 -4.83
C LEU A 18 5.68 -0.69 -4.00
N VAL A 19 6.09 0.24 -3.12
CA VAL A 19 7.27 0.06 -2.28
C VAL A 19 7.06 -1.08 -1.28
N THR A 20 5.91 -1.15 -0.60
CA THR A 20 5.63 -2.22 0.36
C THR A 20 5.46 -3.57 -0.34
N GLY A 21 4.93 -3.60 -1.56
CA GLY A 21 4.88 -4.80 -2.39
C GLY A 21 6.28 -5.31 -2.74
N ILE A 22 7.17 -4.43 -3.20
CA ILE A 22 8.56 -4.79 -3.54
C ILE A 22 9.30 -5.31 -2.29
N THR A 23 9.24 -4.58 -1.17
CA THR A 23 9.92 -5.01 0.05
C THR A 23 9.31 -6.29 0.62
N GLY A 24 8.00 -6.48 0.51
CA GLY A 24 7.32 -7.72 0.88
C GLY A 24 7.80 -8.93 0.06
N VAL A 25 7.99 -8.75 -1.26
CA VAL A 25 8.57 -9.79 -2.12
C VAL A 25 10.00 -10.11 -1.71
N ILE A 26 10.84 -9.10 -1.46
CA ILE A 26 12.23 -9.31 -0.99
C ILE A 26 12.24 -10.16 0.29
N LEU A 27 11.41 -9.80 1.28
CA LEU A 27 11.32 -10.53 2.54
C LEU A 27 10.81 -11.96 2.35
N LEU A 28 9.86 -12.17 1.44
CA LEU A 28 9.30 -13.49 1.14
C LEU A 28 10.34 -14.42 0.49
N VAL A 29 11.14 -13.91 -0.45
CA VAL A 29 12.09 -14.74 -1.22
C VAL A 29 13.48 -14.81 -0.60
N ALA A 30 13.78 -13.97 0.39
CA ALA A 30 15.09 -13.93 1.05
C ALA A 30 15.58 -15.27 1.62
N PRO A 31 14.73 -16.12 2.26
CA PRO A 31 15.18 -17.43 2.74
C PRO A 31 15.68 -18.33 1.60
N LEU A 32 14.95 -18.37 0.48
CA LEU A 32 15.33 -19.16 -0.70
C LEU A 32 16.58 -18.58 -1.38
N ALA A 33 16.69 -17.26 -1.48
CA ALA A 33 17.87 -16.61 -2.04
C ALA A 33 19.13 -16.95 -1.23
N ALA A 34 19.02 -17.02 0.10
CA ALA A 34 20.13 -17.40 0.98
C ALA A 34 20.58 -18.86 0.76
N GLU A 35 19.65 -19.79 0.52
CA GLU A 35 19.97 -21.19 0.16
C GLU A 35 20.74 -21.27 -1.18
N LEU A 36 20.49 -20.33 -2.09
CA LEU A 36 21.19 -20.21 -3.38
C LEU A 36 22.47 -19.37 -3.30
N GLY A 37 22.89 -18.96 -2.10
CA GLY A 37 24.10 -18.15 -1.88
C GLY A 37 23.97 -16.68 -2.28
N VAL A 38 22.74 -16.18 -2.50
CA VAL A 38 22.45 -14.79 -2.86
C VAL A 38 22.02 -14.02 -1.61
N THR A 39 22.68 -12.91 -1.32
CA THR A 39 22.31 -12.02 -0.22
C THR A 39 21.36 -10.91 -0.69
N LEU A 40 20.20 -10.82 -0.05
CA LEU A 40 19.22 -9.74 -0.29
C LEU A 40 19.28 -8.72 0.85
N PRO A 41 18.86 -7.46 0.62
CA PRO A 41 18.91 -6.39 1.63
C PRO A 41 17.75 -6.50 2.63
N VAL A 42 17.69 -7.60 3.39
CA VAL A 42 16.58 -7.94 4.29
C VAL A 42 16.35 -6.88 5.37
N SER A 43 17.40 -6.38 6.03
CA SER A 43 17.25 -5.38 7.10
C SER A 43 16.65 -4.06 6.61
N LEU A 44 17.06 -3.60 5.42
CA LEU A 44 16.48 -2.41 4.81
C LEU A 44 15.04 -2.67 4.34
N ALA A 45 14.80 -3.82 3.70
CA ALA A 45 13.47 -4.21 3.25
C ALA A 45 12.48 -4.30 4.42
N ASP A 46 12.88 -4.90 5.55
CA ASP A 46 12.08 -5.04 6.76
C ASP A 46 11.68 -3.67 7.34
N THR A 47 12.68 -2.80 7.54
CA THR A 47 12.47 -1.43 8.01
C THR A 47 11.47 -0.68 7.11
N LEU A 48 11.71 -0.69 5.79
CA LEU A 48 10.83 0.00 4.84
C LEU A 48 9.43 -0.63 4.80
N HIS A 49 9.33 -1.97 4.82
CA HIS A 49 8.05 -2.67 4.76
C HIS A 49 7.16 -2.33 5.96
N ILE A 50 7.73 -2.33 7.17
CA ILE A 50 6.98 -2.03 8.38
C ILE A 50 6.52 -0.57 8.38
N TYR A 51 7.43 0.41 8.27
CA TYR A 51 7.07 1.81 8.42
C TYR A 51 6.16 2.31 7.28
N LEU A 52 6.48 1.95 6.03
CA LEU A 52 5.65 2.34 4.89
C LEU A 52 4.34 1.54 4.83
N GLY A 53 4.33 0.32 5.35
CA GLY A 53 3.13 -0.49 5.53
C GLY A 53 2.15 0.16 6.50
N PHE A 54 2.63 0.65 7.65
CA PHE A 54 1.80 1.41 8.58
C PHE A 54 1.26 2.70 7.96
N ALA A 55 2.11 3.45 7.23
CA ALA A 55 1.68 4.66 6.53
C ALA A 55 0.60 4.36 5.47
N PHE A 56 0.77 3.28 4.70
CA PHE A 56 -0.19 2.81 3.71
C PHE A 56 -1.53 2.45 4.36
N PHE A 57 -1.49 1.67 5.45
CA PHE A 57 -2.69 1.27 6.17
C PHE A 57 -3.44 2.48 6.74
N GLY A 58 -2.73 3.41 7.40
CA GLY A 58 -3.31 4.63 7.94
C GLY A 58 -3.95 5.51 6.85
N LEU A 59 -3.24 5.76 5.75
CA LEU A 59 -3.76 6.55 4.63
C LEU A 59 -4.93 5.87 3.90
N SER A 60 -5.03 4.54 3.96
CA SER A 60 -6.17 3.81 3.38
C SER A 60 -7.49 4.21 4.04
N PHE A 61 -7.51 4.45 5.36
CA PHE A 61 -8.71 4.97 6.04
C PHE A 61 -9.07 6.38 5.56
N VAL A 62 -8.07 7.25 5.39
CA VAL A 62 -8.27 8.61 4.86
C VAL A 62 -8.84 8.53 3.45
N HIS A 63 -8.30 7.65 2.61
CA HIS A 63 -8.79 7.43 1.26
C HIS A 63 -10.24 6.95 1.24
N ILE A 64 -10.61 5.98 2.09
CA ILE A 64 -12.00 5.50 2.20
C ILE A 64 -12.92 6.65 2.66
N ALA A 65 -12.51 7.42 3.67
CA ALA A 65 -13.31 8.54 4.18
C ALA A 65 -13.56 9.60 3.10
N LEU A 66 -12.53 10.00 2.36
CA LEU A 66 -12.63 10.96 1.26
C LEU A 66 -13.50 10.46 0.09
N ASN A 67 -13.65 9.14 -0.06
CA ASN A 67 -14.41 8.50 -1.14
C ASN A 67 -15.74 7.89 -0.66
N TRP A 68 -16.14 8.11 0.60
CA TRP A 68 -17.31 7.48 1.21
C TRP A 68 -18.61 7.71 0.43
N SER A 69 -18.84 8.93 -0.06
CA SER A 69 -20.03 9.26 -0.85
C SER A 69 -20.09 8.50 -2.16
N ALA A 70 -18.95 8.35 -2.85
CA ALA A 70 -18.85 7.57 -4.09
C ALA A 70 -19.12 6.08 -3.83
N MET A 71 -18.55 5.56 -2.73
CA MET A 71 -18.77 4.17 -2.34
C MET A 71 -20.24 3.87 -2.00
N LYS A 72 -20.91 4.76 -1.25
CA LYS A 72 -22.36 4.63 -0.99
C LYS A 72 -23.19 4.67 -2.29
N ALA A 73 -22.83 5.55 -3.22
CA ALA A 73 -23.52 5.63 -4.51
C ALA A 73 -23.35 4.35 -5.33
N TYR A 74 -22.15 3.78 -5.35
CA TYR A 74 -21.86 2.50 -5.98
C TYR A 74 -22.72 1.36 -5.40
N PHE A 75 -22.73 1.19 -4.08
CA PHE A 75 -23.53 0.14 -3.44
C PHE A 75 -25.04 0.32 -3.61
N ARG A 76 -25.53 1.56 -3.70
CA ARG A 76 -26.95 1.82 -3.99
C ARG A 76 -27.33 1.31 -5.37
N ARG A 77 -26.46 1.48 -6.37
CA ARG A 77 -26.68 0.98 -7.75
C ARG A 77 -26.62 -0.55 -7.85
N LEU A 78 -25.94 -1.23 -6.94
CA LEU A 78 -25.91 -2.70 -6.93
C LEU A 78 -27.15 -3.33 -6.28
N ARG A 79 -27.91 -2.56 -5.49
CA ARG A 79 -29.09 -3.04 -4.76
C ARG A 79 -30.42 -2.72 -5.45
N GLY A 80 -30.42 -1.83 -6.43
CA GLY A 80 -31.60 -1.49 -7.25
C GLY A 80 -31.42 -2.02 -8.65
#